data_AF-A0A7J7W7T2-F1
#
_entry.id   AF-A0A7J7W7T2-F1
#
_cell.length_a   1.000
_cell.length_b   1.000
_cell.length_c   1.000
_cell.angle_alpha   90.00
_cell.angle_beta   90.00
_cell.angle_gamma   90.00
#
_symmetry.space_group_name_H-M   'P 1'
#
loop_
_entity.id
_entity.type
_entity.pdbx_description
1 polymer ?
#
loop_
_entity_poly.entity_id
_entity_poly.type
_entity_poly.pdbx_seq_one_letter_code
_entity_poly.pdbx_strand_id
1 'polypeptide(L)'
;MPVIQTESEHKPPVNGSYFARVNPEDGGCLLEKYSEKYHDFGCALLANLFASEGQPGKVIEVKAQRRTGKLNFVTCMRQTLEKHYGDKPVGMGGTFVIQKGKVKTHIMVRACGCVMACMCGM
;
A
#
# COMPACT_ATOMS: atom_id res chain seq x y z
N MET A 1 5.47 0.60 4.23
CA MET A 1 4.61 -0.56 3.91
C MET A 1 4.27 -1.25 5.22
N PRO A 2 3.24 -0.77 5.93
CA PRO A 2 2.89 -1.27 7.26
C PRO A 2 2.38 -2.72 7.17
N VAL A 3 3.04 -3.62 7.89
CA VAL A 3 2.61 -5.01 8.12
C VAL A 3 2.83 -5.29 9.59
N ILE A 4 1.78 -5.11 10.40
CA ILE A 4 1.90 -5.01 11.85
C ILE A 4 0.87 -5.92 12.52
N GLN A 5 1.35 -6.80 13.40
CA GLN A 5 0.54 -7.35 14.48
C GLN A 5 0.67 -6.38 15.65
N THR A 6 -0.41 -5.67 15.99
CA THR A 6 -0.41 -4.79 17.16
C THR A 6 -0.49 -5.61 18.45
N GLU A 7 -0.08 -5.01 19.55
CA GLU A 7 -0.17 -5.62 20.87
C GLU A 7 -1.63 -5.89 21.25
N SER A 8 -1.86 -7.03 21.91
CA SER A 8 -3.10 -7.33 22.63
C SER A 8 -2.78 -8.23 23.82
N GLU A 9 -3.76 -8.46 24.70
CA GLU A 9 -3.62 -9.36 25.86
C GLU A 9 -3.14 -10.77 25.48
N HIS A 10 -3.44 -11.21 24.26
CA HIS A 10 -3.17 -12.57 23.78
C HIS A 10 -2.10 -12.65 22.70
N LYS A 11 -1.64 -11.51 22.15
CA LYS A 11 -0.70 -11.48 21.04
C LYS A 11 0.39 -10.43 21.28
N PRO A 12 1.67 -10.83 21.37
CA PRO A 12 2.75 -9.86 21.42
C PRO A 12 2.83 -9.07 20.09
N PRO A 13 3.27 -7.81 20.13
CA PRO A 13 3.36 -7.01 18.93
C PRO A 13 4.50 -7.48 18.02
N VAL A 14 4.27 -7.46 16.71
CA VAL A 14 5.27 -7.80 15.69
C VAL A 14 5.21 -6.76 14.57
N ASN A 15 6.32 -6.05 14.35
CA ASN A 15 6.46 -5.12 13.24
C ASN A 15 7.20 -5.79 12.06
N GLY A 16 6.44 -6.30 11.09
CA GLY A 16 6.96 -6.86 9.84
C GLY A 16 7.03 -5.84 8.70
N SER A 17 6.93 -4.54 9.01
CA SER A 17 6.84 -3.50 8.00
C SER A 17 8.14 -3.36 7.20
N TYR A 18 8.00 -2.89 5.97
CA TYR A 18 9.10 -2.45 5.12
C TYR A 18 8.98 -0.96 4.83
N PHE A 19 10.08 -0.31 4.49
CA PHE A 19 10.07 1.07 3.99
C PHE A 19 11.06 1.20 2.84
N ALA A 20 10.72 2.07 1.89
CA ALA A 20 11.53 2.35 0.71
C ALA A 20 11.97 3.81 0.71
N ARG A 21 13.24 4.06 0.39
CA ARG A 21 13.80 5.41 0.18
C ARG A 21 14.64 5.46 -1.10
N VAL A 22 14.90 6.66 -1.57
CA VAL A 22 15.85 6.89 -2.66
C VAL A 22 17.27 6.65 -2.15
N ASN A 23 18.05 5.84 -2.87
CA ASN A 23 19.47 5.67 -2.63
C ASN A 23 20.20 6.98 -2.97
N PRO A 24 20.95 7.59 -2.04
CA PRO A 24 21.70 8.80 -2.35
C PRO A 24 22.84 8.59 -3.35
N GLU A 25 23.33 7.36 -3.53
CA GLU A 25 24.48 7.07 -4.40
C GLU A 25 24.10 7.00 -5.88
N ASP A 26 23.01 6.31 -6.21
CA ASP A 26 22.62 6.02 -7.60
C ASP A 26 21.18 6.45 -7.94
N GLY A 27 20.45 7.03 -6.99
CA GLY A 27 19.05 7.42 -7.16
C GLY A 27 18.06 6.24 -7.22
N GLY A 28 18.53 5.01 -6.96
CA GLY A 28 17.74 3.79 -6.97
C GLY A 28 16.80 3.63 -5.77
N CYS A 29 16.12 2.50 -5.69
CA CYS A 29 15.26 2.13 -4.56
C CYS A 29 16.06 1.34 -3.52
N LEU A 30 16.15 1.85 -2.29
CA LEU A 30 16.57 1.08 -1.12
C LEU A 30 15.32 0.61 -0.36
N LEU A 31 15.09 -0.69 -0.36
CA LEU A 31 14.03 -1.35 0.39
C LEU A 31 14.62 -2.03 1.62
N GLU A 32 14.10 -1.72 2.81
CA GLU A 32 14.61 -2.25 4.07
C GLU A 32 13.47 -2.69 4.99
N LYS A 33 13.79 -3.66 5.86
CA LYS A 33 12.88 -4.08 6.91
C LYS A 33 12.93 -3.07 8.05
N TYR A 34 11.77 -2.60 8.50
CA TYR A 34 11.68 -1.56 9.52
C TYR A 34 12.31 -2.00 10.84
N SER A 35 12.04 -3.25 11.25
CA SER A 35 12.53 -3.84 12.49
C SER A 35 14.06 -4.00 12.58
N GLU A 36 14.79 -3.88 11.46
CA GLU A 36 16.26 -3.94 11.44
C GLU A 36 16.89 -2.60 11.81
N LYS A 37 16.12 -1.51 11.80
CA LYS A 37 16.61 -0.15 12.14
C LYS A 37 15.88 0.50 13.30
N TYR A 38 14.60 0.18 13.47
CA TYR A 38 13.73 0.82 14.45
C TYR A 38 12.93 -0.26 15.19
N HIS A 39 12.65 -0.03 16.46
CA HIS A 39 11.94 -0.97 17.34
C HIS A 39 10.59 -0.43 17.82
N ASP A 40 10.07 0.60 17.15
CA ASP A 40 8.77 1.21 17.42
C ASP A 40 7.73 0.88 16.33
N PHE A 41 6.58 1.57 16.36
CA PHE A 41 5.49 1.48 15.39
C PHE A 41 5.22 2.82 14.70
N GLY A 42 6.25 3.66 14.55
CA GLY A 42 6.14 5.00 13.99
C GLY A 42 5.68 5.02 12.52
N CYS A 43 4.77 5.96 12.21
CA CYS A 43 4.48 6.38 10.84
C CYS A 43 4.14 7.88 10.84
N ALA A 44 4.29 8.56 9.70
CA ALA A 44 4.13 10.01 9.63
C ALA A 44 3.36 10.47 8.38
N LEU A 45 2.77 11.66 8.51
CA LEU A 45 2.03 12.42 7.49
C LEU A 45 0.70 11.81 7.03
N LEU A 46 0.70 10.59 6.49
CA LEU A 46 -0.51 9.94 5.98
C LEU A 46 -0.41 8.40 5.98
N ALA A 47 -1.51 7.73 6.31
CA ALA A 47 -1.62 6.28 6.26
C ALA A 47 -3.01 5.85 5.79
N ASN A 48 -3.05 4.99 4.76
CA ASN A 48 -4.26 4.27 4.34
C ASN A 48 -4.11 2.82 4.80
N LEU A 49 -4.97 2.38 5.73
CA LEU A 49 -4.81 1.11 6.42
C LEU A 49 -6.04 0.22 6.21
N PHE A 50 -5.79 -1.08 6.12
CA PHE A 50 -6.79 -2.13 6.28
C PHE A 50 -6.42 -2.93 7.53
N ALA A 51 -7.36 -3.06 8.46
CA ALA A 51 -7.17 -3.78 9.72
C ALA A 51 -8.11 -4.98 9.78
N SER A 52 -7.63 -6.06 10.40
CA SER A 52 -8.41 -7.27 10.67
C SER A 52 -7.84 -8.01 11.88
N GLU A 53 -8.53 -9.04 12.35
CA GLU A 53 -8.04 -9.93 13.42
C GLU A 53 -6.90 -10.87 12.96
N GLY A 54 -6.59 -10.88 11.66
CA GLY A 54 -5.56 -11.73 11.07
C GLY A 54 -5.90 -13.23 11.07
N GLN A 55 -7.19 -13.57 11.20
CA GLN A 55 -7.64 -14.97 11.30
C GLN A 55 -7.81 -15.63 9.92
N PRO A 56 -7.68 -16.96 9.83
CA PRO A 56 -8.10 -17.72 8.66
C PRO A 56 -9.60 -17.54 8.39
N GLY A 57 -10.02 -17.61 7.12
CA GLY A 57 -11.43 -17.50 6.77
C GLY A 57 -11.68 -17.44 5.27
N LYS A 58 -12.95 -17.21 4.90
CA LYS A 58 -13.33 -16.99 3.51
C LYS A 58 -12.80 -15.64 3.03
N VAL A 59 -12.14 -15.65 1.88
CA VAL A 59 -11.63 -14.46 1.19
C VAL A 59 -12.04 -14.48 -0.26
N ILE A 60 -12.06 -13.31 -0.89
CA ILE A 60 -12.24 -13.20 -2.34
C ILE A 60 -10.87 -13.34 -3.00
N GLU A 61 -10.65 -14.45 -3.70
CA GLU A 61 -9.46 -14.63 -4.54
C GLU A 61 -9.70 -14.02 -5.92
N VAL A 62 -8.86 -13.06 -6.31
CA VAL A 62 -8.92 -12.43 -7.64
C VAL A 62 -7.73 -12.87 -8.46
N LYS A 63 -7.99 -13.57 -9.57
CA LYS A 63 -6.98 -13.94 -10.58
C LYS A 63 -7.22 -13.13 -11.85
N ALA A 64 -6.23 -12.31 -12.22
CA ALA A 64 -6.27 -11.52 -13.44
C ALA A 64 -4.94 -11.65 -14.19
N GLN A 65 -5.01 -11.88 -15.50
CA GLN A 65 -3.84 -11.97 -16.37
C GLN A 65 -4.07 -11.11 -17.61
N ARG A 66 -3.00 -10.51 -18.12
CA ARG A 66 -2.97 -9.69 -19.35
C ARG A 66 -4.01 -8.56 -19.33
N ARG A 67 -3.57 -7.37 -18.90
CA ARG A 67 -4.41 -6.17 -18.98
C ARG A 67 -4.73 -5.82 -20.44
N THR A 68 -6.01 -5.74 -20.78
CA THR A 68 -6.53 -5.36 -22.11
C THR A 68 -7.15 -3.96 -22.14
N GLY A 69 -7.41 -3.36 -20.98
CA GLY A 69 -7.95 -2.00 -20.84
C GLY A 69 -6.95 -0.98 -20.30
N LYS A 70 -7.41 0.26 -20.12
CA LYS A 70 -6.57 1.37 -19.62
C LYS A 70 -6.39 1.36 -18.10
N LEU A 71 -7.32 0.78 -17.35
CA LEU A 71 -7.33 0.82 -15.87
C LEU A 71 -6.25 -0.07 -15.25
N ASN A 72 -5.63 0.38 -14.16
CA ASN A 72 -4.81 -0.50 -13.33
C ASN A 72 -5.69 -1.44 -12.48
N PHE A 73 -5.08 -2.45 -11.87
CA PHE A 73 -5.78 -3.51 -11.13
C PHE A 73 -6.71 -2.96 -10.03
N VAL A 74 -6.19 -2.08 -9.17
CA VAL A 74 -6.95 -1.50 -8.04
C VAL A 74 -8.07 -0.56 -8.51
N THR A 75 -7.80 0.27 -9.52
CA THR A 75 -8.80 1.21 -10.07
C THR A 75 -9.95 0.45 -10.73
N CYS A 76 -9.64 -0.65 -11.44
CA CYS A 76 -10.65 -1.52 -12.03
C CYS A 76 -11.60 -2.08 -10.98
N MET A 77 -11.07 -2.61 -9.86
CA MET A 77 -11.90 -3.09 -8.76
C MET A 77 -12.75 -1.98 -8.14
N ARG A 78 -12.13 -0.84 -7.79
CA ARG A 78 -12.83 0.30 -7.18
C ARG A 78 -13.99 0.82 -8.05
N GLN A 79 -13.74 1.06 -9.34
CA GLN A 79 -14.77 1.58 -10.25
C GLN A 79 -15.88 0.55 -10.52
N THR A 80 -15.56 -0.74 -10.50
CA THR A 80 -16.57 -1.81 -10.63
C THR A 80 -17.51 -1.81 -9.43
N LEU A 81 -16.98 -1.72 -8.21
CA LEU A 81 -17.78 -1.62 -6.99
C LEU A 81 -18.62 -0.35 -6.98
N GLU A 82 -18.03 0.80 -7.30
CA GLU A 82 -18.74 2.09 -7.39
C GLU A 82 -19.91 2.02 -8.37
N LYS A 83 -19.70 1.50 -9.59
CA LYS A 83 -20.75 1.38 -10.60
C LYS A 83 -21.87 0.42 -10.17
N HIS A 84 -21.54 -0.63 -9.44
CA HIS A 84 -22.52 -1.64 -9.01
C HIS A 84 -23.34 -1.18 -7.80
N TYR A 85 -22.68 -0.59 -6.81
CA TYR A 85 -23.30 -0.24 -5.53
C TYR A 85 -23.76 1.23 -5.43
N GLY A 86 -23.33 2.10 -6.33
CA GLY A 86 -23.80 3.49 -6.44
C GLY A 86 -23.52 4.30 -5.18
N ASP A 87 -24.59 4.74 -4.53
CA ASP A 87 -24.60 5.55 -3.30
C ASP A 87 -24.25 4.74 -2.03
N LYS A 88 -24.07 3.42 -2.14
CA LYS A 88 -23.69 2.54 -1.02
C LYS A 88 -22.18 2.30 -1.05
N PRO A 89 -21.38 3.02 -0.24
CA PRO A 89 -19.93 2.92 -0.30
C PRO A 89 -19.45 1.53 0.13
N VAL A 90 -18.46 1.00 -0.58
CA VAL A 90 -17.81 -0.29 -0.27
C VAL A 90 -16.32 -0.07 -0.07
N GLY A 91 -15.84 -0.36 1.14
CA GLY A 91 -14.42 -0.43 1.46
C GLY A 91 -13.86 -1.83 1.16
N MET A 92 -12.67 -1.89 0.56
CA MET A 92 -11.98 -3.15 0.28
C MET A 92 -10.49 -3.00 0.60
N GLY A 93 -9.91 -4.02 1.24
CA GLY A 93 -8.49 -4.11 1.54
C GLY A 93 -8.01 -5.56 1.55
N GLY A 94 -6.70 -5.74 1.67
CA GLY A 94 -6.04 -7.04 1.57
C GLY A 94 -4.67 -6.94 0.90
N THR A 95 -4.23 -8.02 0.27
CA THR A 95 -2.96 -8.08 -0.45
C THR A 95 -3.13 -8.72 -1.83
N PHE A 96 -2.24 -8.39 -2.76
CA PHE A 96 -2.17 -9.03 -4.07
C PHE A 96 -0.71 -9.15 -4.51
N VAL A 97 -0.44 -10.10 -5.40
CA VAL A 97 0.91 -10.35 -5.92
C VAL A 97 0.94 -10.09 -7.42
N ILE A 98 1.90 -9.29 -7.87
CA ILE A 98 2.22 -9.15 -9.29
C ILE A 98 3.21 -10.25 -9.65
N GLN A 99 2.68 -11.37 -10.14
CA GLN A 99 3.50 -12.55 -10.45
C GLN A 99 4.38 -12.37 -11.69
N LYS A 100 3.91 -11.58 -12.68
CA LYS A 100 4.63 -11.31 -13.93
C LYS A 100 4.37 -9.89 -14.42
N GLY A 101 5.40 -9.26 -14.99
CA GLY A 101 5.33 -7.92 -15.58
C GLY A 101 6.14 -6.88 -14.80
N LYS A 102 6.04 -5.62 -15.24
CA LYS A 102 6.70 -4.47 -14.62
C LYS A 102 5.64 -3.46 -14.18
N VAL A 103 5.96 -2.69 -13.14
CA VAL A 103 5.11 -1.62 -12.62
C VAL A 103 5.81 -0.27 -12.66
N LYS A 104 5.02 0.79 -12.79
CA LYS A 104 5.47 2.15 -12.55
C LYS A 104 5.20 2.49 -11.09
N THR A 105 6.25 2.73 -10.31
CA THR A 105 6.20 3.10 -8.89
C THR A 105 6.91 4.44 -8.68
N HIS A 106 6.73 5.05 -7.51
CA HIS A 106 7.45 6.24 -7.10
C HIS A 106 7.83 6.14 -5.62
N ILE A 107 8.91 6.82 -5.24
CA ILE A 107 9.35 6.99 -3.85
C ILE A 107 9.51 8.50 -3.64
N MET A 108 8.96 9.02 -2.54
CA MET A 108 9.11 10.44 -2.22
C MET A 108 10.58 10.76 -1.91
N VAL A 109 11.07 11.85 -2.49
CA VAL A 109 12.37 12.43 -2.14
C VAL A 109 12.22 13.27 -0.86
N ARG A 110 13.35 13.68 -0.28
CA ARG A 110 13.34 14.62 0.85
C ARG A 110 12.57 15.88 0.46
N ALA A 111 11.75 16.37 1.38
CA ALA A 111 11.00 17.59 1.18
C ALA A 111 11.97 18.75 0.85
N CYS A 112 11.71 19.43 -0.26
CA CYS A 112 12.35 20.68 -0.60
C CYS A 112 11.61 21.83 0.09
N GLY A 113 12.30 22.91 0.46
CA GLY A 113 11.70 24.09 1.12
C GLY A 113 10.71 24.87 0.26
N CYS A 114 10.51 24.49 -1.00
CA CYS A 114 9.54 25.09 -1.90
C CYS A 114 8.17 24.40 -1.80
N VAL A 115 7.10 25.19 -1.81
CA VAL A 115 5.72 24.67 -1.82
C VAL A 115 5.47 23.90 -3.12
N MET A 116 5.10 22.63 -3.00
CA MET A 116 4.65 21.85 -4.15
C MET A 116 3.20 22.23 -4.46
N ALA A 117 3.00 23.25 -5.30
CA ALA A 117 1.71 23.56 -5.87
C ALA A 117 1.41 22.58 -7.02
N CYS A 118 0.69 21.50 -6.73
CA CYS A 118 0.15 20.63 -7.77
C CYS A 118 -0.95 21.39 -8.52
N MET A 119 -0.66 21.89 -9.73
CA MET A 119 -1.72 22.21 -10.69
C MET A 119 -2.38 20.88 -11.08
N CYS A 120 -3.54 20.61 -10.50
CA CYS A 120 -4.38 19.47 -10.87
C CYS A 120 -4.94 19.76 -12.27
N GLY A 121 -4.29 19.25 -13.31
CA GLY A 121 -4.79 19.31 -14.68
C GLY A 121 -6.04 18.42 -14.82
N MET A 122 -7.11 19.04 -15.32
CA MET A 122 -8.38 18.40 -15.70
C MET A 122 -8.21 17.30 -16.76
#